data_AF-F3G2W9-F1
#
_entry.id   AF-F3G2W9-F1
#
_cell.length_a   1.000
_cell.length_b   1.000
_cell.length_c   1.000
_cell.angle_alpha   90.00
_cell.angle_beta   90.00
_cell.angle_gamma   90.00
#
_symmetry.space_group_name_H-M   'P 1'
#
loop_
_entity.id
_entity.type
_entity.pdbx_description
1 polymer ?
#
loop_
_entity_poly.entity_id
_entity_poly.type
_entity_poly.pdbx_seq_one_letter_code
_entity_poly.pdbx_strand_id
1 'polypeptide(L)'
;MTQQSPAFIGPAWLEREQLIDAPDPVMLDWLFNKDSLTRRLDRLSDGRFSVFPQFEGWQPLRPDECLALGLPEAGEGWVREVYLRGNGNNWVFARSVAARSALLAGGL
;
A
#
# COMPACT_ATOMS: atom_id res chain seq x y z
N MET A 1 6.07 11.06 -28.58
CA MET A 1 4.91 10.33 -28.03
C MET A 1 4.73 10.76 -26.59
N THR A 2 3.89 11.78 -26.37
CA THR A 2 3.48 12.23 -25.04
C THR A 2 2.50 11.21 -24.48
N GLN A 3 2.97 10.31 -23.61
CA GLN A 3 2.04 9.50 -22.82
C GLN A 3 1.31 10.44 -21.88
N GLN A 4 0.07 10.77 -22.23
CA GLN A 4 -0.88 11.40 -21.34
C GLN A 4 -1.07 10.44 -20.15
N SER A 5 -0.50 10.80 -19.01
CA SER A 5 -0.81 10.14 -17.74
C SER A 5 -2.29 10.39 -17.48
N PRO A 6 -3.13 9.35 -17.33
CA PRO A 6 -4.50 9.57 -16.89
C PRO A 6 -4.44 10.29 -15.54
N ALA A 7 -5.25 11.34 -15.39
CA ALA A 7 -5.42 11.99 -14.10
C ALA A 7 -5.92 10.92 -13.12
N PHE A 8 -5.02 10.38 -12.31
CA PHE A 8 -5.35 9.38 -11.32
C PHE A 8 -6.17 10.09 -10.26
N ILE A 9 -7.49 9.96 -10.31
CA ILE A 9 -8.36 10.39 -9.21
C ILE A 9 -7.95 9.49 -8.05
N GLY A 10 -7.26 10.07 -7.07
CA GLY A 10 -6.85 9.35 -5.87
C GLY A 10 -8.06 8.72 -5.19
N PRO A 11 -7.86 7.63 -4.42
CA PRO A 11 -8.95 7.01 -3.69
C PRO A 11 -9.58 8.03 -2.72
N ALA A 12 -10.91 8.00 -2.62
CA ALA A 12 -11.61 8.67 -1.53
C ALA A 12 -11.44 7.82 -0.26
N TRP A 13 -10.49 8.20 0.60
CA TRP A 13 -10.26 7.52 1.87
C TRP A 13 -11.43 7.74 2.82
N LEU A 14 -11.99 6.65 3.34
CA LEU A 14 -13.09 6.66 4.30
C LEU A 14 -12.64 6.00 5.61
N GLU A 15 -12.94 6.65 6.72
CA GLU A 15 -12.85 6.06 8.05
C GLU A 15 -13.95 5.01 8.26
N ARG A 16 -13.76 4.13 9.25
CA ARG A 16 -14.70 3.04 9.54
C ARG A 16 -16.12 3.53 9.74
N GLU A 17 -16.29 4.63 10.46
CA GLU A 17 -17.58 5.24 10.79
C GLU A 17 -18.25 5.89 9.57
N GLN A 18 -17.49 6.12 8.49
CA GLN A 18 -17.97 6.73 7.25
C GLN A 18 -18.45 5.70 6.22
N LEU A 19 -18.28 4.39 6.48
CA LEU A 19 -18.77 3.33 5.61
C LEU A 19 -20.31 3.23 5.69
N ILE A 20 -20.97 3.70 4.64
CA ILE A 20 -22.41 3.49 4.40
C ILE A 20 -22.55 2.10 3.78
N ASP A 21 -23.48 1.29 4.30
CA ASP A 21 -23.66 -0.13 3.94
C ASP A 21 -22.39 -0.95 4.17
N ALA A 22 -22.07 -1.14 5.45
CA ALA A 22 -20.86 -1.83 5.87
C ALA A 22 -20.71 -3.21 5.19
N PRO A 23 -19.50 -3.55 4.69
CA PRO A 23 -19.22 -4.86 4.14
C PRO A 23 -19.52 -6.01 5.12
N ASP A 24 -19.54 -7.23 4.57
CA ASP A 24 -19.65 -8.46 5.38
C ASP A 24 -18.64 -8.46 6.54
N PRO A 25 -19.01 -8.97 7.74
CA PRO A 25 -18.13 -9.01 8.90
C PRO A 25 -16.73 -9.59 8.63
N VAL A 26 -16.61 -10.58 7.75
CA VAL A 26 -15.31 -11.16 7.37
C VAL A 26 -14.45 -10.12 6.65
N MET A 27 -15.03 -9.31 5.78
CA MET A 27 -14.31 -8.24 5.08
C MET A 27 -13.88 -7.14 6.05
N LEU A 28 -14.76 -6.74 6.98
CA LEU A 28 -14.42 -5.78 8.03
C LEU A 28 -13.27 -6.27 8.92
N ASP A 29 -13.25 -7.57 9.26
CA ASP A 29 -12.18 -8.17 10.03
C ASP A 29 -10.83 -8.16 9.29
N TRP A 30 -10.83 -8.25 7.95
CA TRP A 30 -9.60 -8.05 7.16
C TRP A 30 -9.19 -6.59 7.06
N LEU A 31 -10.12 -5.68 6.77
CA LEU A 31 -9.85 -4.26 6.55
C LEU A 31 -9.36 -3.54 7.81
N PHE A 32 -9.96 -3.87 8.96
CA PHE A 32 -9.70 -3.18 10.24
C PHE A 32 -8.89 -4.02 11.23
N ASN A 33 -8.22 -5.07 10.75
CA ASN A 33 -7.33 -5.86 11.59
C ASN A 33 -6.14 -5.01 12.06
N LYS A 34 -5.84 -5.04 13.36
CA LYS A 34 -4.70 -4.30 13.94
C LYS A 34 -3.43 -5.14 14.06
N ASP A 35 -3.52 -6.45 13.84
CA ASP A 35 -2.35 -7.32 13.83
C ASP A 35 -1.59 -7.24 12.50
N SER A 36 -0.41 -7.86 12.46
CA SER A 36 0.38 -7.94 11.23
C SER A 36 -0.35 -8.74 10.15
N LEU A 37 -0.68 -8.06 9.05
CA LEU A 37 -1.20 -8.68 7.83
C LEU A 37 -0.28 -9.82 7.35
N THR A 38 1.03 -9.61 7.36
CA THR A 38 2.03 -10.63 7.01
C THR A 38 1.87 -11.91 7.84
N ARG A 39 1.78 -11.81 9.18
CA ARG A 39 1.57 -12.99 10.05
C ARG A 39 0.24 -13.69 9.79
N ARG A 40 -0.79 -12.95 9.37
CA ARG A 40 -2.11 -13.50 9.06
C ARG A 40 -2.09 -14.26 7.72
N LEU A 41 -1.47 -13.68 6.69
CA LEU A 41 -1.30 -14.33 5.38
C LEU A 41 -0.38 -15.55 5.45
N ASP A 42 0.68 -15.50 6.27
CA ASP A 42 1.57 -16.64 6.51
C ASP A 42 0.81 -17.84 7.08
N ARG A 43 0.03 -17.62 8.16
CA ARG A 43 -0.86 -18.65 8.72
C ARG A 43 -1.88 -19.17 7.70
N LEU A 44 -2.49 -18.30 6.90
CA LEU A 44 -3.47 -18.69 5.88
C LEU A 44 -2.85 -19.54 4.75
N SER A 45 -1.55 -19.42 4.52
CA SER A 45 -0.82 -20.16 3.49
C SER A 45 -0.07 -21.39 4.01
N ASP A 46 -0.30 -21.80 5.25
CA ASP A 46 0.44 -22.87 5.94
C ASP A 46 1.97 -22.67 5.88
N GLY A 47 2.44 -21.44 6.09
CA GLY A 47 3.87 -21.10 6.06
C GLY A 47 4.47 -20.95 4.66
N ARG A 48 3.64 -20.93 3.60
CA ARG A 48 4.08 -20.75 2.20
C ARG A 48 3.86 -19.31 1.72
N PHE A 49 4.06 -18.36 2.62
CA PHE A 49 4.00 -16.94 2.30
C PHE A 49 5.31 -16.48 1.65
N SER A 50 5.18 -15.59 0.68
CA SER A 50 6.33 -14.98 0.02
C SER A 50 5.99 -13.55 -0.44
N VAL A 51 7.03 -12.72 -0.55
CA VAL A 51 6.93 -11.37 -1.10
C VAL A 51 7.59 -11.37 -2.47
N PHE A 52 6.89 -10.89 -3.49
CA PHE A 52 7.40 -10.78 -4.86
C PHE A 52 7.49 -9.30 -5.25
N PRO A 53 8.69 -8.70 -5.26
CA PRO A 53 8.89 -7.30 -5.63
C PRO A 53 8.41 -7.03 -7.07
N GLN A 54 7.72 -5.92 -7.28
CA GLN A 54 7.30 -5.42 -8.59
C GLN A 54 8.09 -4.18 -8.99
N PHE A 55 8.24 -3.24 -8.06
CA PHE A 55 9.00 -2.02 -8.26
C PHE A 55 9.63 -1.59 -6.94
N GLU A 56 10.83 -1.01 -7.03
CA GLU A 56 11.48 -0.35 -5.91
C GLU A 56 12.36 0.78 -6.43
N GLY A 57 12.07 2.02 -6.03
CA GLY A 57 12.78 3.19 -6.54
C GLY A 57 12.13 4.53 -6.22
N TRP A 58 12.82 5.61 -6.56
CA TRP A 58 12.29 6.98 -6.49
C TRP A 58 11.26 7.20 -7.61
N GLN A 59 10.10 7.76 -7.25
CA GLN A 59 9.09 8.19 -8.21
C GLN A 59 8.26 9.36 -7.63
N PRO A 60 7.59 10.13 -8.50
CA PRO A 60 6.55 11.06 -8.07
C PRO A 60 5.47 10.32 -7.27
N LEU A 61 5.08 10.90 -6.14
CA LEU A 61 4.01 10.37 -5.30
C LEU A 61 2.64 10.89 -5.76
N ARG A 62 1.59 10.15 -5.42
CA ARG A 62 0.21 10.58 -5.62
C ARG A 62 -0.11 11.76 -4.69
N PRO A 63 -1.12 12.60 -5.01
CA PRO A 63 -1.49 13.72 -4.15
C PRO A 63 -1.88 13.30 -2.72
N ASP A 64 -2.60 12.18 -2.56
CA ASP A 64 -2.98 11.65 -1.26
C ASP A 64 -1.78 11.10 -0.47
N GLU A 65 -0.84 10.47 -1.16
CA GLU A 65 0.45 10.02 -0.60
C GLU A 65 1.29 11.22 -0.10
N CYS A 66 1.39 12.29 -0.90
CA CYS A 66 2.07 13.53 -0.50
C CYS A 66 1.43 14.14 0.74
N LEU A 67 0.09 14.25 0.74
CA LEU A 67 -0.67 14.79 1.87
C LEU A 67 -0.44 13.99 3.15
N ALA A 68 -0.51 12.65 3.07
CA ALA A 68 -0.30 11.75 4.20
C ALA A 68 1.13 11.83 4.77
N LEU A 69 2.13 12.09 3.92
CA LEU A 69 3.53 12.24 4.32
C LEU A 69 3.94 13.68 4.67
N GLY A 70 3.05 14.67 4.52
CA GLY A 70 3.36 16.09 4.73
C GLY A 70 4.34 16.67 3.70
N LEU A 71 4.33 16.14 2.48
CA LEU A 71 5.19 16.59 1.38
C LEU A 71 4.48 17.63 0.49
N PRO A 72 5.24 18.48 -0.23
CA PRO A 72 4.67 19.33 -1.28
C PRO A 72 3.95 18.51 -2.36
N GLU A 73 2.98 19.13 -3.03
CA GLU A 73 2.32 18.52 -4.19
C GLU A 73 3.34 18.14 -5.27
N ALA A 74 3.12 16.98 -5.91
CA ALA A 74 4.06 16.37 -6.85
C ALA A 74 5.47 16.09 -6.27
N GLY A 75 5.58 15.92 -4.95
CA GLY A 75 6.82 15.52 -4.29
C GLY A 75 7.27 14.11 -4.72
N GLU A 76 8.60 13.92 -4.75
CA GLU A 76 9.19 12.59 -4.96
C GLU A 76 9.33 11.83 -3.64
N GLY A 77 9.10 10.53 -3.69
CA GLY A 77 9.31 9.62 -2.58
C GLY A 77 9.88 8.29 -3.05
N TRP A 78 10.42 7.53 -2.12
CA TRP A 78 10.79 6.16 -2.39
C TRP A 78 9.56 5.30 -2.35
N VAL A 79 9.41 4.46 -3.36
CA VAL A 79 8.24 3.60 -3.47
C VAL A 79 8.68 2.16 -3.65
N ARG A 80 7.99 1.30 -2.93
CA ARG A 80 8.12 -0.15 -3.03
C ARG A 80 6.75 -0.75 -3.32
N GLU A 81 6.65 -1.47 -4.42
CA GLU A 81 5.46 -2.21 -4.83
C GLU A 81 5.77 -3.69 -4.83
N VAL A 82 4.89 -4.49 -4.23
CA VAL A 82 5.07 -5.93 -4.07
C VAL A 82 3.76 -6.67 -4.22
N TYR A 83 3.84 -7.93 -4.63
CA TYR A 83 2.78 -8.90 -4.37
C TYR A 83 3.09 -9.67 -3.09
N LEU A 84 2.11 -9.73 -2.20
CA LEU A 84 2.09 -10.66 -1.08
C LEU A 84 1.42 -11.95 -1.56
N ARG A 85 2.17 -13.04 -1.58
CA ARG A 85 1.76 -14.30 -2.17
C ARG A 85 1.56 -15.37 -1.10
N GLY A 86 0.47 -16.10 -1.22
CA GLY A 86 0.24 -17.33 -0.47
C GLY A 86 0.11 -18.51 -1.41
N ASN A 87 0.85 -19.60 -1.15
CA ASN A 87 0.87 -20.78 -2.01
C ASN A 87 1.25 -20.44 -3.48
N GLY A 88 2.10 -19.42 -3.68
CA GLY A 88 2.48 -18.94 -5.01
C GLY A 88 1.41 -18.10 -5.73
N ASN A 89 0.27 -17.80 -5.12
CA ASN A 89 -0.76 -16.96 -5.74
C ASN A 89 -0.67 -15.52 -5.24
N ASN A 90 -0.85 -14.54 -6.12
CA ASN A 90 -0.84 -13.12 -5.76
C ASN A 90 -2.15 -12.75 -5.04
N TRP A 91 -2.12 -12.66 -3.71
CA TRP A 91 -3.31 -12.36 -2.91
C TRP A 91 -3.51 -10.86 -2.69
N VAL A 92 -2.43 -10.13 -2.41
CA VAL A 92 -2.47 -8.69 -2.13
C VAL A 92 -1.40 -7.99 -2.94
N PHE A 93 -1.77 -6.95 -3.68
CA PHE A 93 -0.83 -5.96 -4.16
C PHE A 93 -0.66 -4.89 -3.09
N ALA A 94 0.58 -4.63 -2.68
CA ALA A 94 0.89 -3.64 -1.66
C ALA A 94 1.85 -2.60 -2.24
N ARG A 95 1.50 -1.33 -2.04
CA ARG A 95 2.33 -0.16 -2.37
C ARG A 95 2.66 0.56 -1.08
N SER A 96 3.95 0.79 -0.85
CA SER A 96 4.45 1.54 0.29
C SER A 96 5.29 2.70 -0.20
N VAL A 97 5.10 3.86 0.40
CA VAL A 97 5.78 5.11 0.03
C VAL A 97 6.45 5.72 1.24
N ALA A 98 7.62 6.32 1.05
CA ALA A 98 8.38 6.96 2.11
C ALA A 98 9.00 8.27 1.63
N ALA A 99 8.94 9.29 2.49
CA ALA A 99 9.68 10.53 2.29
C ALA A 99 11.19 10.28 2.42
N ARG A 100 12.01 11.06 1.71
CA ARG A 100 13.48 10.95 1.77
C ARG A 100 14.04 11.09 3.18
N SER A 101 13.48 12.00 3.98
CA SER A 101 13.87 12.20 5.37
C SER A 101 13.68 10.94 6.23
N ALA A 102 12.61 10.18 5.99
CA ALA A 102 12.32 8.96 6.74
C ALA A 102 13.31 7.82 6.42
N LEU A 103 13.77 7.73 5.17
CA LEU A 103 14.77 6.74 4.76
C LEU A 103 16.15 7.03 5.35
N LEU A 104 16.57 8.29 5.34
CA LEU A 104 17.85 8.71 5.93
C LEU A 104 17.91 8.40 7.43
N ALA A 105 16.79 8.55 8.13
CA ALA A 105 16.68 8.17 9.55
C ALA A 105 16.71 6.64 9.76
N GLY A 106 16.29 5.86 8.76
CA GLY A 106 16.24 4.40 8.78
C GLY A 106 17.50 3.69 8.26
N GLY A 107 18.51 4.44 7.79
CA GLY A 107 19.78 3.87 7.31
C GLY A 107 19.84 3.57 5.80
N LEU A 108 19.01 4.24 4.99
CA LEU A 108 19.06 4.23 3.52
C LEU A 108 19.38 5.63 2.96
#